data_AF-A0A2E6TYH9-F1
#
_entry.id   AF-A0A2E6TYH9-F1
#
_cell.length_a   1.000
_cell.length_b   1.000
_cell.length_c   1.000
_cell.angle_alpha   90.00
_cell.angle_beta   90.00
_cell.angle_gamma   90.00
#
_symmetry.space_group_name_H-M   'P 1'
#
loop_
_entity.id
_entity.type
_entity.pdbx_description
1 polymer ?
#
loop_
_entity_poly.entity_id
_entity_poly.type
_entity_poly.pdbx_seq_one_letter_code
_entity_poly.pdbx_strand_id
1 'polypeptide(L)' 'MQAILDYSLNKFCPLIIIGFLIFSNFKIDTWEPWVIMGMVLFVERFSFKVGYSVAYCEKNNISTE' A
#
# COMPACT_ATOMS: atom_id res chain seq x y z
N MET A 1 18.33 -11.27 -1.64
CA MET A 1 17.69 -11.37 -0.32
C MET A 1 17.38 -9.99 0.26
N GLN A 2 18.36 -9.07 0.27
CA GLN A 2 18.19 -7.69 0.76
C GLN A 2 17.08 -6.92 0.03
N ALA A 3 17.07 -6.92 -1.31
CA ALA A 3 16.01 -6.26 -2.10
C ALA A 3 14.58 -6.79 -1.83
N ILE A 4 14.44 -8.07 -1.48
CA ILE A 4 13.13 -8.66 -1.14
C ILE A 4 12.68 -8.16 0.24
N LEU A 5 13.61 -8.06 1.19
CA LEU A 5 13.34 -7.51 2.52
C LEU A 5 12.99 -6.03 2.44
N ASP A 6 13.77 -5.22 1.72
CA ASP A 6 13.51 -3.79 1.57
C ASP A 6 12.16 -3.53 0.90
N TYR A 7 11.85 -4.29 -0.15
CA TYR A 7 10.54 -4.21 -0.81
C TYR A 7 9.40 -4.64 0.13
N SER A 8 9.57 -5.73 0.89
CA SER A 8 8.56 -6.20 1.83
C SER A 8 8.36 -5.21 2.98
N LEU A 9 9.43 -4.65 3.53
CA LEU A 9 9.37 -3.64 4.58
C LEU A 9 8.72 -2.36 4.08
N ASN A 10 9.12 -1.83 2.92
CA ASN A 10 8.49 -0.62 2.36
C ASN A 10 7.01 -0.82 2.03
N LYS A 11 6.59 -2.04 1.69
CA LYS A 11 5.18 -2.32 1.40
C LYS A 11 4.35 -2.56 2.66
N PHE A 12 4.82 -3.40 3.56
CA PHE A 12 4.02 -3.86 4.71
C PHE A 12 4.19 -2.98 5.95
N CYS A 13 5.35 -2.37 6.17
CA CYS A 13 5.59 -1.53 7.35
C CYS A 13 4.64 -0.32 7.43
N PRO A 14 4.43 0.47 6.36
CA PRO A 14 3.48 1.59 6.40
C PRO A 14 2.05 1.12 6.69
N LEU A 15 1.65 0.00 6.08
CA LEU A 15 0.34 -0.61 6.26
C LEU A 15 0.09 -1.04 7.71
N ILE A 16 1.10 -1.64 8.36
CA ILE A 16 1.04 -2.04 9.77
C ILE A 16 0.93 -0.81 10.68
N ILE A 17 1.70 0.24 10.41
CA ILE A 17 1.65 1.50 11.20
C ILE A 17 0.28 2.16 11.06
N ILE A 18 -0.26 2.26 9.84
CA ILE A 18 -1.59 2.81 9.59
C ILE A 18 -2.66 2.00 10.32
N GLY A 19 -2.62 0.67 10.20
CA GLY A 19 -3.55 -0.21 10.92
C GLY A 19 -3.47 -0.01 12.43
N PHE A 20 -2.26 0.01 13.00
CA PHE A 20 -2.06 0.26 14.42
C PHE A 20 -2.64 1.61 14.86
N LEU A 21 -2.38 2.70 14.12
CA LEU A 21 -2.91 4.02 14.45
C LEU A 21 -4.43 4.10 14.37
N ILE A 22 -5.04 3.47 13.34
CA ILE A 22 -6.49 3.40 13.21
C ILE A 22 -7.10 2.65 14.40
N PHE A 23 -6.66 1.44 14.70
CA PHE A 23 -7.26 0.62 15.75
C PHE A 23 -6.84 1.01 17.18
N SER A 24 -5.81 1.83 17.36
CA SER A 24 -5.47 2.42 18.67
C SER A 24 -6.27 3.68 18.99
N ASN A 25 -6.73 4.42 17.98
CA ASN A 25 -7.55 5.63 18.17
C ASN A 25 -9.05 5.36 18.06
N PHE A 26 -9.45 4.37 17.26
CA PHE A 26 -10.84 3.95 17.12
C PHE A 26 -11.10 2.68 17.93
N LYS A 27 -12.31 2.53 18.49
CA LYS A 27 -12.72 1.26 19.10
C LYS A 27 -12.93 0.22 18.00
N ILE A 28 -12.43 -1.00 18.20
CA ILE A 28 -12.57 -2.12 17.24
C ILE A 28 -14.03 -2.43 16.89
N ASP A 29 -14.96 -2.19 17.83
CA ASP A 29 -16.39 -2.46 17.66
C ASP A 29 -17.11 -1.42 16.78
N THR A 30 -16.43 -0.35 16.39
CA THR A 30 -16.98 0.66 15.47
C THR A 30 -16.69 0.28 14.02
N TRP A 31 -17.58 0.62 13.08
CA TRP A 31 -17.49 0.18 11.68
C TRP A 31 -16.50 1.03 10.88
N GLU A 32 -16.26 2.26 11.32
CA GLU A 32 -15.38 3.27 10.74
C GLU A 32 -13.94 2.76 10.48
N PRO A 33 -13.20 2.19 11.47
CA PRO A 33 -11.84 1.71 11.24
C PRO A 33 -11.76 0.61 10.17
N TRP A 34 -12.78 -0.25 10.07
CA TRP A 34 -12.84 -1.30 9.05
C TRP A 34 -13.01 -0.74 7.65
N VAL A 35 -13.87 0.27 7.48
CA VAL A 35 -14.07 0.94 6.19
C VAL A 35 -12.82 1.72 5.78
N ILE A 36 -12.19 2.45 6.70
CA ILE A 36 -10.93 3.17 6.43
C ILE A 36 -9.83 2.18 6.03
N MET A 37 -9.67 1.08 6.76
CA MET A 37 -8.67 0.06 6.45
C MET A 37 -8.93 -0.57 5.07
N GLY A 38 -10.19 -0.85 4.74
CA GLY A 38 -10.59 -1.34 3.41
C GLY A 38 -10.21 -0.38 2.28
N MET A 39 -10.46 0.92 2.45
CA MET A 39 -10.08 1.94 1.47
C MET A 39 -8.56 2.05 1.32
N VAL A 40 -7.81 2.02 2.43
CA VAL A 40 -6.33 2.05 2.40
C VAL A 40 -5.79 0.86 1.61
N LEU A 41 -6.28 -0.35 1.88
CA LEU A 41 -5.88 -1.57 1.14
C LEU A 41 -6.23 -1.48 -0.35
N PHE A 42 -7.39 -0.90 -0.69
CA PHE A 42 -7.79 -0.69 -2.08
C PHE A 42 -6.85 0.27 -2.82
N VAL A 43 -6.52 1.41 -2.20
CA VAL A 43 -5.57 2.39 -2.75
C VAL A 43 -4.19 1.76 -2.92
N GLU A 44 -3.69 1.03 -1.91
CA GLU A 44 -2.40 0.33 -1.97
C GLU A 44 -2.32 -0.64 -3.16
N ARG A 45 -3.39 -1.44 -3.37
CA ARG A 45 -3.48 -2.36 -4.51
C ARG A 45 -3.41 -1.61 -5.85
N PHE A 46 -4.04 -0.44 -5.94
CA PHE A 46 -4.02 0.37 -7.15
C PHE A 46 -2.63 0.97 -7.38
N SER A 47 -2.03 1.59 -6.36
CA SER A 47 -0.68 2.17 -6.39
C SER A 47 0.36 1.15 -6.83
N PHE A 48 0.28 -0.10 -6.36
CA PHE A 48 1.19 -1.15 -6.79
C PHE A 48 1.08 -1.47 -8.29
N LYS A 49 -0.14 -1.54 -8.84
CA LYS A 49 -0.34 -1.80 -10.27
C LYS A 49 0.16 -0.64 -11.13
N VAL A 50 -0.07 0.60 -10.69
CA VAL A 50 0.43 1.80 -11.37
C VAL A 50 1.95 1.80 -11.37
N GLY A 51 2.59 1.61 -10.21
CA GLY A 51 4.06 1.55 -10.12
C GLY A 51 4.67 0.45 -10.99
N TYR A 52 4.05 -0.74 -11.04
CA TYR A 52 4.47 -1.81 -11.95
C TYR A 52 4.32 -1.42 -13.42
N SER A 53 3.21 -0.76 -13.78
CA SER A 53 2.96 -0.32 -15.16
C SER A 53 3.97 0.74 -15.60
N VAL A 54 4.28 1.71 -14.74
CA VAL A 54 5.31 2.73 -15.00
C VAL A 54 6.68 2.06 -15.18
N ALA A 55 7.09 1.19 -14.26
CA ALA A 55 8.37 0.48 -14.38
C ALA A 55 8.46 -0.39 -15.64
N TYR A 56 7.35 -0.98 -16.09
CA TYR A 56 7.28 -1.69 -17.36
C TYR A 56 7.45 -0.74 -18.56
N CYS A 57 6.75 0.38 -18.58
CA CYS A 57 6.86 1.37 -19.65
C CYS A 57 8.29 1.96 -19.74
N GLU A 58 8.89 2.33 -18.61
CA GLU A 58 10.27 2.81 -18.53
C GLU A 58 11.26 1.78 -19.08
N LYS A 59 11.11 0.51 -18.69
CA LYS A 59 11.95 -0.59 -19.19
C LYS A 59 11.84 -0.77 -20.71
N ASN A 60 10.69 -0.47 -21.30
CA ASN A 60 10.42 -0.65 -22.73
C ASN A 60 10.50 0.64 -23.54
N ASN A 61 10.94 1.76 -22.95
CA ASN A 61 10.98 3.09 -23.59
C ASN A 61 9.61 3.55 -24.14
N ILE A 62 8.52 3.19 -23.45
CA ILE A 62 7.16 3.62 -23.76
C ILE A 62 6.90 4.92 -22.98
N SER A 63 6.51 6.00 -23.67
CA SER A 63 6.14 7.27 -23.02
C SER A 63 4.90 7.09 -22.13
N THR A 64 4.94 7.64 -20.93
CA THR A 64 3.84 7.63 -19.95
C THR A 64 3.17 9.01 -19.78
N GLU A 65 3.52 9.98 -20.63
CA GLU A 65 2.94 11.34 -20.67
C GLU A 65 1.71 11.44 -21.60
#